data_AF-A0A2E6RN57-F1
#
_entry.id   AF-A0A2E6RN57-F1
#
_cell.length_a   1.000
_cell.length_b   1.000
_cell.length_c   1.000
_cell.angle_alpha   90.00
_cell.angle_beta   90.00
_cell.angle_gamma   90.00
#
_symmetry.space_group_name_H-M   'P 1'
#
loop_
_entity.id
_entity.type
_entity.pdbx_description
1 polymer ?
#
loop_
_entity_poly.entity_id
_entity_poly.type
_entity_poly.pdbx_seq_one_letter_code
_entity_poly.pdbx_strand_id
1 'polypeptide(L)'
;MLNFNLKIWQFVRIMVELEDSKLSRKEKNNYRNRPVYKDWKNIWLDIDNKLEELNQSDHLAYSNKMMVEEVSITFRSKAQLNEVISSLDRVIRKIKMKIKKSDNNGLNFEKVELGKLKINLVNCKNDFI
;
A
#
# COMPACT_ATOMS: atom_id res chain seq x y z
N MET A 1 -16.18 7.72 9.25
CA MET A 1 -15.11 7.74 8.22
C MET A 1 -13.80 8.08 8.91
N LEU A 2 -12.69 7.49 8.49
CA LEU A 2 -11.38 7.70 9.10
C LEU A 2 -10.42 8.23 8.03
N ASN A 3 -9.79 9.38 8.29
CA ASN A 3 -8.72 9.91 7.45
C ASN A 3 -7.38 9.40 7.98
N PHE A 4 -6.49 9.00 7.09
CA PHE A 4 -5.19 8.46 7.43
C PHE A 4 -4.15 8.95 6.43
N ASN A 5 -2.97 9.33 6.90
CA ASN A 5 -1.87 9.72 6.02
C ASN A 5 -0.89 8.55 5.89
N LEU A 6 -0.54 8.23 4.65
CA LEU A 6 0.45 7.21 4.32
C LEU A 6 1.63 7.85 3.64
N LYS A 7 2.85 7.40 3.92
CA LYS A 7 3.98 7.72 3.04
C LYS A 7 3.70 7.18 1.64
N ILE A 8 4.11 7.90 0.60
CA ILE A 8 3.85 7.50 -0.79
C ILE A 8 4.37 6.08 -1.06
N TRP A 9 5.56 5.72 -0.59
CA TRP A 9 6.09 4.36 -0.78
C TRP A 9 5.22 3.27 -0.13
N GLN A 10 4.59 3.56 1.02
CA GLN A 10 3.67 2.61 1.69
C GLN A 10 2.38 2.46 0.88
N PHE A 11 1.83 3.58 0.40
CA PHE A 11 0.66 3.58 -0.46
C PHE A 11 0.90 2.80 -1.76
N VAL A 12 2.05 3.02 -2.41
CA VAL A 12 2.46 2.27 -3.62
C VAL A 12 2.50 0.77 -3.34
N ARG A 13 3.14 0.33 -2.24
CA ARG A 13 3.18 -1.10 -1.88
C ARG A 13 1.79 -1.70 -1.70
N ILE A 14 0.87 -0.96 -1.11
CA ILE A 14 -0.52 -1.40 -0.93
C ILE A 14 -1.24 -1.48 -2.28
N MET A 15 -1.15 -0.44 -3.12
CA MET A 15 -1.86 -0.38 -4.40
C MET A 15 -1.35 -1.42 -5.39
N VAL A 16 -0.03 -1.62 -5.47
CA VAL A 16 0.57 -2.70 -6.28
C VAL A 16 0.07 -4.07 -5.83
N GLU A 17 -0.03 -4.34 -4.52
CA GLU A 17 -0.58 -5.63 -4.04
C GLU A 17 -2.07 -5.78 -4.34
N LEU A 18 -2.86 -4.71 -4.20
CA LEU A 18 -4.28 -4.69 -4.53
C LEU A 18 -4.52 -4.86 -6.04
N GLU A 19 -3.57 -4.41 -6.87
CA GLU A 19 -3.54 -4.61 -8.30
C GLU A 19 -3.10 -6.04 -8.68
N ASP A 20 -1.97 -6.53 -8.17
CA ASP A 20 -1.36 -7.83 -8.49
C ASP A 20 -2.22 -9.03 -8.12
N SER A 21 -3.04 -8.89 -7.07
CA SER A 21 -3.96 -9.95 -6.64
C SER A 21 -5.05 -10.27 -7.69
N LYS A 22 -4.97 -9.68 -8.90
CA LYS A 22 -5.72 -10.02 -10.13
C LYS A 22 -5.36 -11.39 -10.75
N LEU A 23 -4.30 -12.08 -10.32
CA LEU A 23 -3.74 -13.21 -11.09
C LEU A 23 -4.24 -14.63 -10.72
N SER A 24 -5.09 -14.78 -9.71
CA SER A 24 -5.80 -16.05 -9.46
C SER A 24 -7.06 -16.14 -10.33
N ARG A 25 -7.09 -17.05 -11.32
CA ARG A 25 -8.27 -17.26 -12.21
C ARG A 25 -9.59 -17.51 -11.46
N LYS A 26 -9.56 -18.00 -10.21
CA LYS A 26 -10.77 -18.23 -9.39
C LYS A 26 -11.36 -16.94 -8.79
N GLU A 27 -10.62 -15.83 -8.73
CA GLU A 27 -11.07 -14.59 -8.08
C GLU A 27 -11.57 -13.51 -9.07
N LYS A 28 -11.55 -13.77 -10.39
CA LYS A 28 -12.03 -12.82 -11.41
C LYS A 28 -13.50 -12.40 -11.22
N ASN A 29 -14.35 -13.28 -10.68
CA ASN A 29 -15.74 -12.96 -10.37
C ASN A 29 -15.90 -12.02 -9.15
N ASN A 30 -14.84 -11.83 -8.34
CA ASN A 30 -14.81 -10.96 -7.17
C ASN A 30 -14.18 -9.58 -7.43
N TYR A 31 -13.91 -9.19 -8.68
CA TYR A 31 -13.47 -7.82 -9.00
C TYR A 31 -14.51 -6.75 -8.57
N ARG A 32 -15.76 -7.18 -8.35
CA ARG A 32 -16.81 -6.37 -7.72
C ARG A 32 -16.55 -6.04 -6.22
N ASN A 33 -15.68 -6.80 -5.53
CA ASN A 33 -15.48 -6.78 -4.06
C ASN A 33 -14.16 -6.15 -3.58
N ARG A 34 -13.50 -5.27 -4.36
CA ARG A 34 -12.31 -4.52 -3.92
C ARG A 34 -12.61 -3.03 -3.79
N PRO A 35 -13.36 -2.62 -2.76
CA PRO A 35 -13.78 -1.25 -2.57
C PRO A 35 -12.58 -0.30 -2.42
N VAL A 36 -11.46 -0.73 -1.82
CA VAL A 36 -10.30 0.14 -1.63
C VAL A 36 -9.64 0.51 -2.96
N TYR A 37 -9.29 -0.48 -3.79
CA TYR A 37 -8.60 -0.19 -5.06
C TYR A 37 -9.46 0.70 -5.97
N LYS A 38 -10.77 0.47 -6.02
CA LYS A 38 -11.68 1.30 -6.81
C LYS A 38 -11.74 2.74 -6.29
N ASP A 39 -11.89 2.91 -4.99
CA ASP A 39 -12.00 4.24 -4.37
C ASP A 39 -10.70 5.04 -4.51
N TRP A 40 -9.55 4.37 -4.43
CA TRP A 40 -8.24 5.03 -4.49
C TRP A 40 -7.62 5.04 -5.88
N LYS A 41 -8.31 4.51 -6.90
CA LYS A 41 -7.75 4.32 -8.26
C LYS A 41 -7.24 5.63 -8.86
N ASN A 42 -7.99 6.71 -8.74
CA ASN A 42 -7.60 7.99 -9.35
C ASN A 42 -6.36 8.56 -8.65
N ILE A 43 -6.33 8.54 -7.31
CA ILE A 43 -5.16 8.94 -6.52
C ILE A 43 -3.94 8.09 -6.89
N TRP A 44 -4.15 6.78 -7.08
CA TRP A 44 -3.10 5.85 -7.51
C TRP A 44 -2.52 6.21 -8.86
N LEU A 45 -3.37 6.39 -9.89
CA LEU A 45 -2.91 6.74 -11.24
C LEU A 45 -2.15 8.08 -11.26
N ASP A 46 -2.64 9.07 -10.52
CA ASP A 46 -1.97 10.38 -10.45
C ASP A 46 -0.59 10.30 -9.79
N ILE A 47 -0.45 9.48 -8.74
CA ILE A 47 0.84 9.27 -8.07
C ILE A 47 1.77 8.43 -8.95
N ASP A 48 1.27 7.34 -9.54
CA ASP A 48 2.05 6.41 -10.37
C ASP A 48 2.63 7.13 -11.60
N ASN A 49 1.81 7.90 -12.32
CA ASN A 49 2.28 8.70 -13.46
C ASN A 49 3.38 9.70 -13.06
N LYS A 50 3.20 10.43 -11.95
CA LYS A 50 4.22 11.37 -11.46
C LYS A 50 5.50 10.67 -11.04
N LEU A 51 5.40 9.50 -10.44
CA LEU A 51 6.56 8.70 -10.06
C LEU A 51 7.28 8.18 -11.31
N GLU A 52 6.56 7.76 -12.35
CA GLU A 52 7.16 7.35 -13.62
C GLU A 52 7.92 8.50 -14.30
N GLU A 53 7.32 9.69 -14.38
CA GLU A 53 7.96 10.90 -14.89
C GLU A 53 9.24 11.23 -14.11
N LEU A 54 9.15 11.33 -12.78
CA LEU A 54 10.30 11.66 -11.93
C LEU A 54 11.40 10.60 -11.98
N ASN A 55 11.04 9.32 -12.11
CA ASN A 55 12.03 8.25 -12.22
C ASN A 55 12.85 8.36 -13.51
N GLN A 56 12.32 9.00 -14.57
CA GLN A 56 13.04 9.24 -15.81
C GLN A 56 13.82 10.56 -15.81
N SER A 57 13.32 11.59 -15.12
CA SER A 57 13.88 12.95 -15.21
C SER A 57 14.69 13.39 -13.99
N ASP A 58 14.32 12.98 -12.77
CA ASP A 58 14.90 13.47 -11.52
C ASP A 58 14.79 12.43 -10.39
N HIS A 59 15.85 11.63 -10.23
CA HIS A 59 15.93 10.60 -9.21
C HIS A 59 15.89 11.15 -7.77
N LEU A 60 16.37 12.38 -7.53
CA LEU A 60 16.36 12.97 -6.19
C LEU A 60 14.92 13.36 -5.81
N ALA A 61 14.21 14.03 -6.72
CA ALA A 61 12.80 14.34 -6.52
C ALA A 61 11.95 13.07 -6.41
N TYR A 62 12.23 12.04 -7.21
CA TYR A 62 11.60 10.72 -7.06
C TYR A 62 11.78 10.13 -5.65
N SER A 63 13.02 10.12 -5.15
CA SER A 63 13.34 9.59 -3.83
C SER A 63 12.65 10.39 -2.72
N ASN A 64 12.68 11.72 -2.80
CA ASN A 64 12.00 12.60 -1.85
C ASN A 64 10.49 12.35 -1.85
N LYS A 65 9.88 12.25 -3.04
CA LYS A 65 8.46 11.94 -3.19
C LYS A 65 8.11 10.61 -2.54
N MET A 66 8.89 9.56 -2.81
CA MET A 66 8.66 8.24 -2.24
C MET A 66 8.79 8.23 -0.71
N MET A 67 9.84 8.84 -0.16
CA MET A 67 10.25 8.65 1.23
C MET A 67 9.68 9.69 2.21
N VAL A 68 9.45 10.92 1.74
CA VAL A 68 9.09 12.06 2.60
C VAL A 68 7.62 12.41 2.47
N GLU A 69 7.11 12.49 1.25
CA GLU A 69 5.73 12.92 1.00
C GLU A 69 4.70 11.89 1.46
N GLU A 70 3.50 12.40 1.76
CA GLU A 70 2.36 11.64 2.22
C GLU A 70 1.15 11.82 1.31
N VAL A 71 0.33 10.79 1.26
CA VAL A 71 -0.98 10.81 0.64
C VAL A 71 -2.04 10.62 1.72
N SER A 72 -3.03 11.50 1.72
CA SER A 72 -4.19 11.37 2.61
C SER A 72 -5.23 10.49 1.96
N ILE A 73 -5.65 9.46 2.69
CA ILE A 73 -6.67 8.50 2.25
C ILE A 73 -7.81 8.50 3.26
N THR A 74 -9.03 8.26 2.75
CA THR A 74 -10.21 8.08 3.60
C THR A 74 -10.66 6.64 3.55
N PHE A 75 -10.75 6.04 4.73
CA PHE A 75 -11.42 4.78 4.95
C PHE A 75 -12.90 5.04 5.30
N ARG A 76 -13.79 4.49 4.49
CA ARG A 76 -15.25 4.67 4.63
C ARG A 76 -15.91 3.58 5.47
N SER A 77 -15.23 2.45 5.68
CA SER A 77 -15.76 1.33 6.46
C SER A 77 -14.66 0.46 7.08
N LYS A 78 -15.03 -0.32 8.11
CA LYS A 78 -14.19 -1.39 8.67
C LYS A 78 -13.75 -2.40 7.61
N ALA A 79 -14.59 -2.65 6.60
CA ALA A 79 -14.27 -3.58 5.51
C ALA A 79 -13.08 -3.09 4.68
N GLN A 80 -13.03 -1.80 4.33
CA GLN A 80 -11.90 -1.21 3.63
C GLN A 80 -10.61 -1.27 4.45
N LEU A 81 -10.70 -0.97 5.74
CA LEU A 81 -9.56 -1.07 6.66
C LEU A 81 -9.02 -2.51 6.73
N ASN A 82 -9.90 -3.51 6.83
CA ASN A 82 -9.52 -4.92 6.83
C ASN A 82 -8.91 -5.37 5.50
N GLU A 83 -9.39 -4.85 4.37
CA GLU A 83 -8.82 -5.11 3.04
C GLU A 83 -7.37 -4.63 2.97
N VAL A 84 -7.08 -3.42 3.45
CA VAL A 84 -5.71 -2.88 3.50
C VAL A 84 -4.82 -3.65 4.46
N ILE A 85 -5.29 -3.97 5.66
CA ILE A 85 -4.53 -4.79 6.62
C ILE A 85 -4.16 -6.15 6.01
N SER A 86 -5.11 -6.78 5.31
CA SER A 86 -4.88 -8.05 4.62
C SER A 86 -3.87 -7.91 3.47
N SER A 87 -3.91 -6.78 2.75
CA SER A 87 -2.91 -6.42 1.73
C SER A 87 -1.51 -6.31 2.33
N LEU A 88 -1.36 -5.56 3.43
CA LEU A 88 -0.11 -5.42 4.15
C LEU A 88 0.45 -6.76 4.64
N ASP A 89 -0.39 -7.66 5.14
CA ASP A 89 0.04 -9.01 5.53
C ASP A 89 0.63 -9.82 4.36
N ARG A 90 0.05 -9.69 3.17
CA ARG A 90 0.58 -10.34 1.96
C ARG A 90 1.91 -9.71 1.55
N VAL A 91 2.02 -8.39 1.53
CA VAL A 91 3.27 -7.67 1.19
C VAL A 91 4.39 -8.04 2.16
N ILE A 92 4.14 -7.95 3.48
CA ILE A 92 5.13 -8.29 4.51
C ILE A 92 5.58 -9.75 4.38
N ARG A 93 4.67 -10.68 4.07
CA ARG A 93 5.02 -12.08 3.82
C ARG A 93 5.94 -12.23 2.60
N LYS A 94 5.63 -11.57 1.48
CA LYS A 94 6.48 -11.56 0.28
C LYS A 94 7.86 -10.99 0.57
N ILE A 95 7.96 -9.89 1.33
CA ILE A 95 9.23 -9.28 1.74
C ILE A 95 10.03 -10.25 2.62
N LYS A 96 9.41 -10.87 3.63
CA LYS A 96 10.07 -11.89 4.49
C LYS A 96 10.63 -13.05 3.67
N MET A 97 9.93 -13.50 2.64
CA MET A 97 10.42 -14.55 1.75
C MET A 97 11.63 -14.10 0.92
N LYS A 98 11.67 -12.84 0.49
CA LYS A 98 12.82 -12.27 -0.25
C LYS A 98 14.04 -12.10 0.65
N ILE A 99 13.87 -11.61 1.89
CA ILE A 99 14.97 -11.47 2.87
C ILE A 99 15.63 -12.82 3.16
N LYS A 100 14.86 -13.90 3.27
CA LYS A 100 15.43 -15.25 3.46
C LYS A 100 16.36 -15.70 2.33
N LYS A 101 16.24 -15.12 1.13
CA LYS A 101 17.05 -15.46 -0.04
C LYS A 101 18.27 -14.55 -0.22
N SER A 102 18.24 -13.34 0.36
CA SER A 102 19.33 -12.36 0.30
C SER A 102 19.16 -11.37 1.46
N ASP A 103 20.19 -11.20 2.28
CA ASP A 103 20.14 -10.17 3.33
C ASP A 103 20.17 -8.78 2.68
N ASN A 104 19.09 -8.03 2.87
CA ASN A 104 18.86 -6.75 2.21
C ASN A 104 18.31 -5.76 3.24
N ASN A 105 19.15 -4.80 3.62
CA ASN A 105 18.83 -3.77 4.62
C ASN A 105 17.59 -2.94 4.24
N GLY A 106 17.40 -2.66 2.94
CA GLY A 106 16.22 -1.95 2.46
C GLY A 106 14.93 -2.76 2.67
N LEU A 107 14.95 -4.05 2.35
CA LEU A 107 13.79 -4.93 2.60
C LEU A 107 13.51 -5.10 4.10
N ASN A 108 14.54 -5.13 4.93
CA ASN A 108 14.38 -5.16 6.39
C ASN A 108 13.70 -3.88 6.90
N PHE A 109 14.12 -2.71 6.41
CA PHE A 109 13.47 -1.43 6.71
C PHE A 109 11.98 -1.44 6.31
N GLU A 110 11.67 -1.80 5.06
CA GLU A 110 10.29 -1.85 4.57
C GLU A 110 9.42 -2.79 5.42
N LYS A 111 9.92 -3.98 5.76
CA LYS A 111 9.22 -4.95 6.61
C LYS A 111 8.84 -4.34 7.96
N VAL A 112 9.75 -3.60 8.59
CA VAL A 112 9.54 -2.99 9.92
C VAL A 112 8.51 -1.88 9.82
N GLU A 113 8.67 -0.96 8.88
CA GLU A 113 7.78 0.19 8.74
C GLU A 113 6.36 -0.20 8.32
N LEU A 114 6.21 -1.16 7.40
CA LEU A 114 4.89 -1.70 7.04
C LEU A 114 4.25 -2.46 8.21
N GLY A 115 5.06 -3.10 9.07
CA GLY A 115 4.61 -3.73 10.30
C GLY A 115 4.04 -2.71 11.29
N LYS A 116 4.73 -1.58 11.50
CA LYS A 116 4.24 -0.47 12.33
C LYS A 116 2.95 0.11 11.77
N LEU A 117 2.90 0.38 10.46
CA LEU A 117 1.70 0.85 9.79
C LEU A 117 0.51 -0.10 10.02
N LYS A 118 0.72 -1.41 9.85
CA LYS A 118 -0.32 -2.41 10.11
C LYS A 118 -0.86 -2.32 11.54
N ILE A 119 0.03 -2.22 12.54
CA ILE A 119 -0.38 -2.13 13.95
C ILE A 119 -1.24 -0.87 14.17
N ASN A 120 -0.82 0.27 13.63
CA ASN A 120 -1.58 1.52 13.72
C ASN A 120 -2.98 1.36 13.11
N LEU A 121 -3.08 0.78 11.91
CA LEU A 121 -4.37 0.53 11.26
C LEU A 121 -5.26 -0.46 12.05
N VAL A 122 -4.68 -1.46 12.70
CA VAL A 122 -5.44 -2.38 13.57
C VAL A 122 -6.02 -1.64 14.76
N ASN A 123 -5.27 -0.73 15.37
CA ASN A 123 -5.75 0.05 16.52
C ASN A 123 -6.91 0.98 16.14
N CYS A 124 -6.90 1.52 14.92
CA CYS A 124 -7.99 2.37 14.42
C CYS A 124 -9.30 1.63 14.12
N LYS A 125 -9.36 0.29 14.26
CA LYS A 125 -10.61 -0.47 14.02
C LYS A 125 -11.76 -0.04 14.92
N ASN A 126 -11.44 0.42 16.13
CA ASN A 126 -12.42 0.86 17.12
C ASN A 126 -13.02 2.23 16.77
N ASP A 127 -12.41 2.99 15.85
CA ASP A 127 -12.83 4.35 15.49
C ASP A 127 -13.98 4.37 14.47
N PHE A 128 -14.36 3.19 13.96
CA PHE A 128 -15.57 3.02 13.16
C PHE A 128 -16.71 2.61 14.10
N ILE A 129 -17.56 3.57 14.47
CA ILE A 129 -18.86 3.32 15.11
C ILE A 129 -19.82 2.77 14.05
#